data_AF-A0AAN3H5H8-F1
#
_entry.id   AF-A0AAN3H5H8-F1
#
_cell.length_a   1.000
_cell.length_b   1.000
_cell.length_c   1.000
_cell.angle_alpha   90.00
_cell.angle_beta   90.00
_cell.angle_gamma   90.00
#
_symmetry.space_group_name_H-M   'P 1'
#
loop_
_entity.id
_entity.type
_entity.pdbx_description
1 polymer ?
#
loop_
_entity_poly.entity_id
_entity_poly.type
_entity_poly.pdbx_seq_one_letter_code
_entity_poly.pdbx_strand_id
1 'polypeptide(L)'
;MTAGRHYLLMILSVKKWSLAGVTLHNYGVNGYRNNWLLLPEDYIRNIIVADFDPIISFNKNSKEHMSWTYDAAKGVGRIQQDDQQFVMHGNLNGNLNAGKNLYFTGENGIIDLKDNVNQGAGYLQFADDYTVTTSNDSSWSGGGIIVNYGTTVKWGINGVSGDDLHKVGDGTLIINGTGKNEGGLKIGAGTVILEQKAKNNDSTAFSSINISGGNSRVKLSGDNQIIPDNVSWGFRGGIFRYKRKRH
;
A
#
# COMPACT_ATOMS: atom_id res chain seq x y z
N MET A 1 -18.07 26.59 -2.14
CA MET A 1 -17.75 25.26 -1.57
C MET A 1 -18.32 25.19 -0.17
N THR A 2 -19.38 24.40 0.05
CA THR A 2 -19.79 24.02 1.41
C THR A 2 -18.74 23.06 1.94
N ALA A 3 -17.94 23.49 2.91
CA ALA A 3 -17.05 22.59 3.63
C ALA A 3 -17.92 21.59 4.39
N GLY A 4 -17.98 20.34 3.92
CA GLY A 4 -18.66 19.25 4.62
C GLY A 4 -18.00 19.05 5.98
N ARG A 5 -18.65 19.51 7.05
CA ARG A 5 -18.20 19.23 8.42
C ARG A 5 -18.74 17.86 8.83
N HIS A 6 -17.91 17.09 9.54
CA HIS A 6 -18.25 15.74 10.01
C HIS A 6 -19.16 15.80 11.25
N TYR A 7 -20.14 14.91 11.33
CA TYR A 7 -20.97 14.68 12.51
C TYR A 7 -20.64 13.32 13.12
N LEU A 8 -20.11 13.35 14.35
CA LEU A 8 -19.69 12.16 15.10
C LEU A 8 -20.71 11.85 16.19
N LEU A 9 -21.00 10.55 16.39
CA LEU A 9 -21.80 10.06 17.51
C LEU A 9 -20.98 9.05 18.32
N MET A 10 -21.12 9.09 19.65
CA MET A 10 -20.58 8.05 20.52
C MET A 10 -21.58 6.89 20.60
N ILE A 11 -21.17 5.70 20.13
CA ILE A 11 -21.98 4.49 20.25
C ILE A 11 -21.67 3.84 21.59
N LEU A 12 -22.55 4.03 22.57
CA LEU A 12 -22.32 3.63 23.97
C LEU A 12 -22.17 2.11 24.16
N SER A 13 -22.88 1.30 23.37
CA SER A 13 -22.83 -0.16 23.46
C SER A 13 -21.45 -0.74 23.12
N VAL A 14 -20.72 -0.09 22.23
CA VAL A 14 -19.37 -0.48 21.77
C VAL A 14 -18.29 0.51 22.20
N LYS A 15 -18.64 1.50 23.03
CA LYS A 15 -17.78 2.55 23.60
C LYS A 15 -16.81 3.17 22.59
N LYS A 16 -17.29 3.47 21.38
CA LYS A 16 -16.48 4.05 20.29
C LYS A 16 -17.18 5.21 19.60
N TRP A 17 -16.40 6.16 19.11
CA TRP A 17 -16.88 7.20 18.20
C TRP A 17 -17.11 6.62 16.81
N SER A 18 -18.20 7.03 16.17
CA SER A 18 -18.53 6.68 14.79
C SER A 18 -18.89 7.92 14.00
N LEU A 19 -18.48 7.97 12.74
CA LEU A 19 -18.97 8.99 11.80
C LEU A 19 -20.41 8.66 11.44
N ALA A 20 -21.33 9.58 11.73
CA ALA A 20 -22.75 9.40 11.48
C ALA A 20 -23.21 10.09 10.19
N GLY A 21 -22.57 11.20 9.82
CA GLY A 21 -22.92 11.92 8.60
C GLY A 21 -22.05 13.14 8.32
N VAL A 22 -22.39 13.84 7.24
CA VAL A 22 -21.75 15.11 6.84
C VAL A 22 -22.80 16.22 6.79
N THR A 23 -22.41 17.44 7.12
CA THR A 23 -23.33 18.60 7.05
C THR A 23 -23.83 18.77 5.62
N LEU A 24 -25.15 18.64 5.43
CA LEU A 24 -25.82 18.86 4.16
C LEU A 24 -26.20 20.33 3.99
N HIS A 25 -26.73 20.93 5.06
CA HIS A 25 -27.21 22.30 5.02
C HIS A 25 -27.06 22.99 6.38
N ASN A 26 -26.63 24.25 6.33
CA ASN A 26 -26.55 25.15 7.47
C ASN A 26 -27.52 26.32 7.25
N TYR A 27 -28.34 26.63 8.25
CA TYR A 27 -29.38 27.67 8.16
C TYR A 27 -28.88 29.08 8.54
N GLY A 28 -27.58 29.35 8.34
CA GLY A 28 -26.95 30.65 8.60
C GLY A 28 -26.54 30.87 10.06
N VAL A 29 -25.90 32.01 10.32
CA VAL A 29 -25.31 32.37 11.62
C VAL A 29 -26.33 32.40 12.76
N ASN A 30 -27.58 32.76 12.45
CA ASN A 30 -28.70 32.78 13.40
C ASN A 30 -29.68 31.61 13.19
N GLY A 31 -29.27 30.58 12.44
CA GLY A 31 -30.08 29.40 12.19
C GLY A 31 -30.16 28.50 13.42
N TYR A 32 -31.36 28.04 13.75
CA TYR A 32 -31.62 27.19 14.93
C TYR A 32 -31.41 25.68 14.68
N ARG A 33 -31.03 25.28 13.46
CA ARG A 33 -30.79 23.87 13.11
C ARG A 33 -29.76 23.74 12.00
N ASN A 34 -29.27 22.51 11.82
CA ASN A 34 -28.52 22.07 10.65
C ASN A 34 -29.14 20.78 10.14
N ASN A 35 -28.96 20.48 8.86
CA ASN A 35 -29.31 19.19 8.29
C ASN A 35 -28.01 18.41 8.01
N TRP A 36 -28.04 17.11 8.30
CA TRP A 36 -26.94 16.20 8.02
C TRP A 36 -27.40 15.14 7.03
N LEU A 37 -26.54 14.84 6.07
CA LEU A 37 -26.66 13.64 5.26
C LEU A 37 -26.03 12.50 6.05
N LEU A 38 -26.85 11.55 6.50
CA LEU A 38 -26.36 10.34 7.13
C LEU A 38 -25.52 9.53 6.12
N LEU A 39 -24.51 8.82 6.60
CA LEU A 39 -23.66 8.02 5.73
C LEU A 39 -24.50 6.97 4.97
N PRO A 40 -24.56 7.02 3.63
CA PRO A 40 -25.26 6.02 2.86
C PRO A 40 -24.38 4.76 2.75
N GLU A 41 -24.47 3.86 3.73
CA GLU A 41 -23.55 2.72 3.86
C GLU A 41 -23.46 1.87 2.58
N ASP A 42 -24.58 1.51 1.98
CA ASP A 42 -24.60 0.69 0.76
C ASP A 42 -23.92 1.39 -0.42
N TYR A 43 -24.15 2.71 -0.57
CA TYR A 43 -23.49 3.50 -1.59
C TYR A 43 -21.97 3.53 -1.39
N ILE A 44 -21.50 3.74 -0.16
CA ILE A 44 -20.06 3.73 0.16
C ILE A 44 -19.46 2.34 -0.09
N ARG A 45 -20.13 1.27 0.35
CA ARG A 45 -19.69 -0.11 0.11
C ARG A 45 -19.60 -0.43 -1.38
N ASN A 46 -20.60 -0.02 -2.16
CA ASN A 46 -20.62 -0.25 -3.60
C ASN A 46 -19.45 0.45 -4.31
N ILE A 47 -19.09 1.66 -3.89
CA ILE A 47 -17.88 2.34 -4.39
C ILE A 47 -16.63 1.53 -4.06
N ILE A 48 -16.45 1.16 -2.78
CA ILE A 48 -15.27 0.41 -2.35
C ILE A 48 -15.13 -0.90 -3.15
N VAL A 49 -16.21 -1.67 -3.28
CA VAL A 49 -16.20 -2.95 -4.01
C VAL A 49 -15.96 -2.73 -5.50
N ALA A 50 -16.53 -1.69 -6.11
CA ALA A 50 -16.34 -1.39 -7.53
C ALA A 50 -14.88 -1.04 -7.89
N ASP A 51 -14.05 -0.72 -6.90
CA ASP A 51 -12.62 -0.44 -7.09
C ASP A 51 -11.71 -1.65 -6.94
N PHE A 52 -12.23 -2.85 -6.73
CA PHE A 52 -11.44 -4.08 -6.73
C PHE A 52 -11.57 -4.85 -8.05
N ASP A 53 -10.44 -5.39 -8.51
CA ASP A 53 -10.41 -6.51 -9.44
C ASP A 53 -10.70 -7.83 -8.68
N PRO A 54 -10.94 -8.96 -9.39
CA PRO A 54 -11.18 -10.26 -8.75
C PRO A 54 -10.07 -10.64 -7.75
N ILE A 55 -10.46 -11.35 -6.68
CA ILE A 55 -9.52 -11.86 -5.67
C ILE A 55 -8.49 -12.77 -6.34
N ILE A 56 -7.23 -12.53 -6.02
CA ILE A 56 -6.09 -13.31 -6.51
C ILE A 56 -5.77 -14.35 -5.44
N SER A 57 -5.93 -15.62 -5.79
CA SER A 57 -5.68 -16.74 -4.90
C SER A 57 -4.46 -17.53 -5.39
N PHE A 58 -3.40 -17.58 -4.59
CA PHE A 58 -2.23 -18.40 -4.88
C PHE A 58 -2.51 -19.88 -4.63
N ASN A 59 -2.21 -20.70 -5.64
CA ASN A 59 -2.26 -22.14 -5.53
C ASN A 59 -0.93 -22.67 -4.96
N LYS A 60 -0.89 -22.89 -3.63
CA LYS A 60 0.30 -23.41 -2.94
C LYS A 60 0.74 -24.82 -3.37
N ASN A 61 -0.11 -25.56 -4.06
CA ASN A 61 0.22 -26.90 -4.56
C ASN A 61 0.89 -26.86 -5.94
N SER A 62 0.88 -25.70 -6.61
CA SER A 62 1.59 -25.51 -7.87
C SER A 62 3.10 -25.47 -7.64
N LYS A 63 3.85 -25.91 -8.65
CA LYS A 63 5.31 -25.70 -8.72
C LYS A 63 5.67 -24.38 -9.38
N GLU A 64 4.70 -23.68 -9.98
CA GLU A 64 4.89 -22.41 -10.67
C GLU A 64 4.64 -21.23 -9.74
N HIS A 65 5.43 -20.18 -9.91
CA HIS A 65 5.16 -18.87 -9.32
C HIS A 65 4.10 -18.15 -10.17
N MET A 66 3.42 -17.15 -9.57
CA MET A 66 2.60 -16.23 -10.35
C MET A 66 3.48 -15.35 -11.24
N SER A 67 3.13 -15.20 -12.51
CA SER A 67 3.72 -14.23 -13.43
C SER A 67 2.80 -13.02 -13.54
N TRP A 68 3.33 -11.83 -13.29
CA TRP A 68 2.58 -10.57 -13.40
C TRP A 68 3.08 -9.75 -14.59
N THR A 69 2.24 -9.63 -15.62
CA THR A 69 2.50 -8.86 -16.85
C THR A 69 1.60 -7.63 -16.93
N TYR A 70 2.04 -6.59 -17.64
CA TYR A 70 1.30 -5.34 -17.77
C TYR A 70 1.55 -4.61 -19.09
N ASP A 71 0.48 -4.23 -19.79
CA ASP A 71 0.51 -3.38 -20.97
C ASP A 71 0.17 -1.93 -20.59
N ALA A 72 1.22 -1.11 -20.45
CA ALA A 72 1.09 0.29 -20.05
C ALA A 72 0.30 1.15 -21.05
N ALA A 73 0.26 0.79 -22.34
CA ALA A 73 -0.52 1.53 -23.34
C ALA A 73 -2.03 1.27 -23.18
N LYS A 74 -2.40 0.10 -22.67
CA LYS A 74 -3.79 -0.29 -22.45
C LYS A 74 -4.25 -0.12 -21.00
N GLY A 75 -3.33 0.07 -20.06
CA GLY A 75 -3.66 0.12 -18.63
C GLY A 75 -4.16 -1.21 -18.08
N VAL A 76 -3.81 -2.34 -18.71
CA VAL A 76 -4.32 -3.68 -18.36
C VAL A 76 -3.16 -4.65 -18.21
N GLY A 77 -3.19 -5.46 -17.17
CA GLY A 77 -2.27 -6.54 -16.90
C GLY A 77 -2.96 -7.85 -16.59
N ARG A 78 -2.13 -8.89 -16.39
CA ARG A 78 -2.57 -10.22 -15.99
C ARG A 78 -1.62 -10.79 -14.96
N ILE A 79 -2.19 -11.44 -13.95
CA ILE A 79 -1.47 -12.27 -12.98
C ILE A 79 -1.89 -13.72 -13.26
N GLN A 80 -0.93 -14.56 -13.59
CA GLN A 80 -1.19 -15.94 -14.03
C GLN A 80 -0.36 -16.94 -13.22
N GLN A 81 -0.97 -18.08 -12.87
CA GLN A 81 -0.29 -19.24 -12.31
C GLN A 81 -0.94 -20.49 -12.90
N ASP A 82 -0.16 -21.38 -13.52
CA ASP A 82 -0.71 -22.50 -14.30
C ASP A 82 -1.77 -21.98 -15.30
N ASP A 83 -2.99 -22.55 -15.23
CA ASP A 83 -4.16 -22.16 -16.03
C ASP A 83 -4.98 -21.02 -15.39
N GLN A 84 -4.70 -20.62 -14.14
CA GLN A 84 -5.41 -19.53 -13.48
C GLN A 84 -4.95 -18.18 -14.01
N GLN A 85 -5.89 -17.33 -14.41
CA GLN A 85 -5.61 -15.97 -14.87
C GLN A 85 -6.50 -14.97 -14.15
N PHE A 86 -5.88 -13.94 -13.59
CA PHE A 86 -6.54 -12.81 -12.95
C PHE A 86 -6.22 -11.54 -13.72
N VAL A 87 -7.26 -10.79 -14.11
CA VAL A 87 -7.09 -9.47 -14.73
C VAL A 87 -6.66 -8.45 -13.67
N MET A 88 -5.86 -7.48 -14.09
CA MET A 88 -5.46 -6.33 -13.28
C MET A 88 -5.61 -5.07 -14.13
N HIS A 89 -6.11 -3.99 -13.53
CA HIS A 89 -6.19 -2.67 -14.16
C HIS A 89 -5.28 -1.65 -13.46
N GLY A 90 -4.56 -0.86 -14.27
CA GLY A 90 -3.66 0.19 -13.82
C GLY A 90 -4.00 1.56 -14.41
N ASN A 91 -3.02 2.46 -14.39
CA ASN A 91 -3.16 3.80 -14.97
C ASN A 91 -3.38 3.72 -16.49
N LEU A 92 -4.40 4.41 -16.99
CA LEU A 92 -4.69 4.52 -18.42
C LEU A 92 -4.58 5.98 -18.86
N ASN A 93 -3.56 6.31 -19.64
CA ASN A 93 -3.37 7.65 -20.22
C ASN A 93 -3.41 8.79 -19.19
N GLY A 94 -2.86 8.56 -17.99
CA GLY A 94 -2.85 9.54 -16.89
C GLY A 94 -4.10 9.51 -16.01
N ASN A 95 -5.11 8.71 -16.34
CA ASN A 95 -6.26 8.47 -15.47
C ASN A 95 -5.90 7.50 -14.35
N LEU A 96 -5.53 8.03 -13.18
CA LEU A 96 -5.22 7.23 -12.00
C LEU A 96 -6.42 6.38 -11.53
N ASN A 97 -7.65 6.86 -11.73
CA ASN A 97 -8.88 6.16 -11.32
C ASN A 97 -9.22 4.96 -12.22
N ALA A 98 -8.51 4.77 -13.34
CA ALA A 98 -8.62 3.53 -14.12
C ALA A 98 -8.01 2.33 -13.37
N GLY A 99 -7.06 2.58 -12.48
CA GLY A 99 -6.41 1.57 -11.67
C GLY A 99 -7.34 0.98 -10.62
N LYS A 100 -7.23 -0.34 -10.42
CA LYS A 100 -8.05 -1.10 -9.46
C LYS A 100 -7.19 -1.74 -8.38
N ASN A 101 -7.81 -1.96 -7.22
CA ASN A 101 -7.19 -2.59 -6.07
C ASN A 101 -7.08 -4.09 -6.28
N LEU A 102 -6.00 -4.68 -5.77
CA LEU A 102 -5.77 -6.11 -5.80
C LEU A 102 -5.75 -6.68 -4.39
N TYR A 103 -6.48 -7.77 -4.20
CA TYR A 103 -6.53 -8.51 -2.94
C TYR A 103 -5.92 -9.90 -3.12
N PHE A 104 -4.79 -10.13 -2.45
CA PHE A 104 -4.00 -11.36 -2.54
C PHE A 104 -4.27 -12.28 -1.35
N THR A 105 -4.52 -13.55 -1.64
CA THR A 105 -4.81 -14.62 -0.69
C THR A 105 -4.07 -15.90 -1.08
N GLY A 106 -3.91 -16.83 -0.16
CA GLY A 106 -3.18 -18.08 -0.36
C GLY A 106 -1.80 -18.04 0.25
N GLU A 107 -1.50 -19.03 1.08
CA GLU A 107 -0.30 -19.09 1.91
C GLU A 107 0.99 -19.13 1.07
N ASN A 108 1.97 -18.31 1.46
CA ASN A 108 3.33 -18.28 0.90
C ASN A 108 3.36 -18.03 -0.61
N GLY A 109 2.53 -17.10 -1.09
CA GLY A 109 2.46 -16.75 -2.50
C GLY A 109 3.76 -16.19 -3.04
N ILE A 110 4.10 -16.53 -4.28
CA ILE A 110 5.29 -16.02 -4.97
C ILE A 110 4.86 -15.40 -6.28
N ILE A 111 5.20 -14.13 -6.48
CA ILE A 111 4.89 -13.36 -7.70
C ILE A 111 6.19 -12.90 -8.33
N ASP A 112 6.34 -13.10 -9.63
CA ASP A 112 7.41 -12.53 -10.44
C ASP A 112 6.84 -11.46 -11.39
N LEU A 113 7.23 -10.21 -11.13
CA LEU A 113 6.83 -9.05 -11.90
C LEU A 113 7.67 -8.94 -13.17
N LYS A 114 6.99 -9.02 -14.32
CA LYS A 114 7.59 -9.06 -15.65
C LYS A 114 7.64 -7.72 -16.35
N ASP A 115 6.81 -6.76 -15.94
CA ASP A 115 6.74 -5.44 -16.55
C ASP A 115 6.67 -4.35 -15.47
N ASN A 116 7.12 -3.14 -15.81
CA ASN A 116 6.88 -1.97 -14.95
C ASN A 116 5.37 -1.73 -14.82
N VAL A 117 4.87 -1.68 -13.59
CA VAL A 117 3.45 -1.45 -13.29
C VAL A 117 3.26 -0.09 -12.66
N ASN A 118 2.51 0.77 -13.36
CA ASN A 118 1.90 1.96 -12.76
C ASN A 118 0.41 1.67 -12.55
N GLN A 119 0.03 1.35 -11.32
CA GLN A 119 -1.33 0.96 -10.97
C GLN A 119 -2.26 2.15 -10.71
N GLY A 120 -1.79 3.38 -10.93
CA GLY A 120 -2.58 4.58 -10.68
C GLY A 120 -3.00 4.70 -9.22
N ALA A 121 -4.30 4.84 -8.97
CA ALA A 121 -4.86 4.90 -7.62
C ALA A 121 -5.06 3.52 -6.97
N GLY A 122 -4.92 2.42 -7.72
CA GLY A 122 -5.09 1.07 -7.21
C GLY A 122 -3.99 0.69 -6.22
N TYR A 123 -4.38 0.10 -5.08
CA TYR A 123 -3.44 -0.41 -4.06
C TYR A 123 -3.42 -1.94 -4.02
N LEU A 124 -2.41 -2.48 -3.34
CA LEU A 124 -2.29 -3.92 -3.07
C LEU A 124 -2.67 -4.21 -1.62
N GLN A 125 -3.44 -5.26 -1.39
CA GLN A 125 -3.71 -5.76 -0.06
C GLN A 125 -3.38 -7.25 0.04
N PHE A 126 -2.56 -7.60 1.02
CA PHE A 126 -2.09 -8.96 1.26
C PHE A 126 -2.73 -9.54 2.51
N ALA A 127 -3.54 -10.59 2.32
CA ALA A 127 -4.20 -11.34 3.39
C ALA A 127 -3.33 -12.47 3.95
N ASP A 128 -2.31 -12.89 3.22
CA ASP A 128 -1.39 -13.98 3.54
C ASP A 128 0.07 -13.57 3.25
N ASP A 129 1.01 -14.41 3.65
CA ASP A 129 2.44 -14.20 3.39
C ASP A 129 2.75 -14.30 1.89
N TYR A 130 3.53 -13.34 1.38
CA TYR A 130 3.89 -13.27 -0.03
C TYR A 130 5.35 -12.87 -0.25
N THR A 131 5.93 -13.32 -1.35
CA THR A 131 7.19 -12.81 -1.90
C THR A 131 6.95 -12.29 -3.30
N VAL A 132 7.28 -11.01 -3.54
CA VAL A 132 7.20 -10.38 -4.87
C VAL A 132 8.62 -10.14 -5.36
N THR A 133 8.95 -10.63 -6.55
CA THR A 133 10.26 -10.51 -7.18
C THR A 133 10.15 -9.89 -8.55
N THR A 134 11.31 -9.59 -9.15
CA THR A 134 11.44 -9.32 -10.57
C THR A 134 12.78 -9.84 -11.04
N SER A 135 12.85 -10.36 -12.27
CA SER A 135 14.11 -10.77 -12.90
C SER A 135 14.68 -9.72 -13.87
N ASN A 136 13.94 -8.65 -14.14
CA ASN A 136 14.28 -7.66 -15.17
C ASN A 136 14.23 -6.22 -14.66
N ASP A 137 14.50 -6.02 -13.36
CA ASP A 137 14.48 -4.72 -12.70
C ASP A 137 13.15 -3.96 -12.85
N SER A 138 12.02 -4.68 -13.02
CA SER A 138 10.71 -4.07 -13.07
C SER A 138 10.38 -3.36 -11.76
N SER A 139 9.66 -2.25 -11.90
CA SER A 139 9.23 -1.39 -10.81
C SER A 139 7.71 -1.40 -10.65
N TRP A 140 7.25 -1.00 -9.47
CA TRP A 140 5.83 -0.81 -9.20
C TRP A 140 5.57 0.52 -8.51
N SER A 141 4.51 1.21 -8.92
CA SER A 141 3.91 2.36 -8.23
C SER A 141 2.39 2.27 -8.24
N GLY A 142 1.74 2.85 -7.22
CA GLY A 142 0.28 2.80 -7.06
C GLY A 142 -0.21 3.44 -5.77
N GLY A 143 -1.45 3.17 -5.39
CA GLY A 143 -2.09 3.76 -4.20
C GLY A 143 -1.46 3.35 -2.86
N GLY A 144 -0.69 2.26 -2.86
CA GLY A 144 0.07 1.77 -1.70
C GLY A 144 -0.05 0.27 -1.49
N ILE A 145 0.45 -0.19 -0.35
CA ILE A 145 0.41 -1.59 0.08
C ILE A 145 -0.19 -1.65 1.50
N ILE A 146 -1.18 -2.53 1.64
CA ILE A 146 -1.76 -2.94 2.92
C ILE A 146 -1.28 -4.36 3.21
N VAL A 147 -0.58 -4.54 4.34
CA VAL A 147 -0.20 -5.88 4.82
C VAL A 147 -1.02 -6.16 6.08
N ASN A 148 -1.88 -7.17 6.02
CA ASN A 148 -2.80 -7.49 7.10
C ASN A 148 -2.06 -7.91 8.38
N TYR A 149 -2.76 -7.87 9.51
CA TYR A 149 -2.20 -8.32 10.79
C TYR A 149 -1.75 -9.79 10.70
N GLY A 150 -0.57 -10.09 11.25
CA GLY A 150 -0.02 -11.46 11.25
C GLY A 150 0.64 -11.89 9.95
N THR A 151 0.65 -11.05 8.91
CA THR A 151 1.23 -11.39 7.62
C THR A 151 2.54 -10.65 7.35
N THR A 152 3.37 -11.25 6.51
CA THR A 152 4.67 -10.76 6.07
C THR A 152 4.76 -10.81 4.55
N VAL A 153 5.04 -9.66 3.95
CA VAL A 153 5.30 -9.55 2.52
C VAL A 153 6.76 -9.20 2.30
N LYS A 154 7.47 -10.03 1.55
CA LYS A 154 8.83 -9.77 1.08
C LYS A 154 8.78 -9.11 -0.28
N TRP A 155 9.09 -7.83 -0.32
CA TRP A 155 8.96 -6.96 -1.47
C TRP A 155 10.31 -6.75 -2.16
N GLY A 156 10.55 -7.53 -3.21
CA GLY A 156 11.80 -7.59 -3.95
C GLY A 156 11.86 -6.69 -5.20
N ILE A 157 11.00 -5.69 -5.31
CA ILE A 157 10.93 -4.79 -6.46
C ILE A 157 11.11 -3.32 -6.04
N ASN A 158 11.77 -2.54 -6.90
CA ASN A 158 12.04 -1.12 -6.63
C ASN A 158 10.81 -0.26 -6.99
N GLY A 159 10.76 0.95 -6.43
CA GLY A 159 9.80 1.99 -6.80
C GLY A 159 10.32 2.87 -7.93
N VAL A 160 9.67 4.00 -8.12
CA VAL A 160 9.97 4.98 -9.17
C VAL A 160 10.41 6.31 -8.55
N SER A 161 11.37 6.99 -9.18
CA SER A 161 11.81 8.31 -8.73
C SER A 161 10.65 9.32 -8.72
N GLY A 162 10.51 10.07 -7.62
CA GLY A 162 9.43 11.03 -7.42
C GLY A 162 8.09 10.42 -6.96
N ASP A 163 8.02 9.09 -6.81
CA ASP A 163 6.89 8.39 -6.21
C ASP A 163 7.23 7.93 -4.78
N ASP A 164 6.22 7.91 -3.90
CA ASP A 164 6.34 7.40 -2.55
C ASP A 164 5.49 6.14 -2.37
N LEU A 165 6.11 5.02 -2.01
CA LEU A 165 5.39 3.84 -1.58
C LEU A 165 4.66 4.14 -0.27
N HIS A 166 3.33 4.02 -0.26
CA HIS A 166 2.54 4.15 0.95
C HIS A 166 2.30 2.78 1.58
N LYS A 167 2.70 2.58 2.85
CA LYS A 167 2.50 1.32 3.60
C LYS A 167 1.62 1.52 4.82
N VAL A 168 0.52 0.75 4.90
CA VAL A 168 -0.37 0.64 6.07
C VAL A 168 -0.73 -0.83 6.36
N GLY A 169 -1.62 -1.08 7.33
CA GLY A 169 -1.91 -2.41 7.84
C GLY A 169 -0.85 -2.88 8.85
N ASP A 170 -1.28 -3.67 9.83
CA ASP A 170 -0.47 -4.00 11.01
C ASP A 170 0.61 -5.08 10.78
N GLY A 171 0.65 -5.67 9.59
CA GLY A 171 1.67 -6.66 9.21
C GLY A 171 3.01 -6.06 8.81
N THR A 172 3.88 -6.92 8.31
CA THR A 172 5.29 -6.62 8.04
C THR A 172 5.57 -6.56 6.54
N LEU A 173 6.19 -5.48 6.06
CA LEU A 173 6.74 -5.38 4.70
C LEU A 173 8.27 -5.43 4.79
N ILE A 174 8.89 -6.45 4.21
CA ILE A 174 10.35 -6.59 4.15
C ILE A 174 10.80 -6.14 2.76
N ILE A 175 11.53 -5.03 2.69
CA ILE A 175 12.12 -4.55 1.43
C ILE A 175 13.35 -5.39 1.13
N ASN A 176 13.35 -6.07 -0.02
CA ASN A 176 14.38 -7.02 -0.41
C ASN A 176 14.76 -6.95 -1.89
N GLY A 177 14.57 -5.78 -2.51
CA GLY A 177 15.00 -5.50 -3.87
C GLY A 177 16.53 -5.46 -3.99
N THR A 178 17.01 -5.01 -5.14
CA THR A 178 18.45 -4.90 -5.40
C THR A 178 18.82 -3.51 -5.90
N GLY A 179 20.02 -3.05 -5.56
CA GLY A 179 20.54 -1.78 -6.03
C GLY A 179 19.90 -0.58 -5.34
N LYS A 180 19.98 0.56 -6.03
CA LYS A 180 19.38 1.82 -5.60
C LYS A 180 17.90 1.86 -5.95
N ASN A 181 17.05 1.93 -4.94
CA ASN A 181 15.65 2.30 -5.13
C ASN A 181 15.50 3.82 -5.05
N GLU A 182 15.06 4.44 -6.14
CA GLU A 182 14.87 5.89 -6.23
C GLU A 182 13.54 6.37 -5.61
N GLY A 183 12.59 5.46 -5.38
CA GLY A 183 11.32 5.79 -4.73
C GLY A 183 11.46 6.09 -3.24
N GLY A 184 10.52 6.86 -2.70
CA GLY A 184 10.42 7.11 -1.26
C GLY A 184 9.45 6.16 -0.56
N LEU A 185 9.34 6.29 0.77
CA LEU A 185 8.44 5.52 1.62
C LEU A 185 7.66 6.45 2.55
N LYS A 186 6.34 6.30 2.61
CA LYS A 186 5.51 6.78 3.72
C LYS A 186 4.88 5.60 4.45
N ILE A 187 5.20 5.44 5.74
CA ILE A 187 4.62 4.39 6.58
C ILE A 187 3.64 4.98 7.59
N GLY A 188 2.43 4.42 7.64
CA GLY A 188 1.36 4.83 8.56
C GLY A 188 0.97 3.78 9.61
N ALA A 189 1.30 2.51 9.41
CA ALA A 189 1.01 1.43 10.35
C ALA A 189 1.88 0.18 10.08
N GLY A 190 1.97 -0.70 11.09
CA GLY A 190 2.72 -1.96 11.02
C GLY A 190 4.23 -1.78 11.01
N THR A 191 4.93 -2.73 10.38
CA THR A 191 6.40 -2.75 10.35
C THR A 191 6.93 -2.74 8.92
N VAL A 192 7.97 -1.96 8.67
CA VAL A 192 8.83 -2.06 7.48
C VAL A 192 10.23 -2.47 7.92
N ILE A 193 10.81 -3.46 7.25
CA ILE A 193 12.19 -3.90 7.47
C ILE A 193 12.99 -3.62 6.20
N LEU A 194 14.08 -2.86 6.31
CA LEU A 194 14.95 -2.52 5.18
C LEU A 194 16.08 -3.55 5.07
N GLU A 195 15.97 -4.39 4.04
CA GLU A 195 16.88 -5.50 3.67
C GLU A 195 17.22 -5.48 2.17
N GLN A 196 17.32 -4.29 1.59
CA GLN A 196 17.71 -4.06 0.20
C GLN A 196 19.12 -4.62 -0.04
N LYS A 197 19.27 -5.40 -1.10
CA LYS A 197 20.52 -6.08 -1.45
C LYS A 197 21.39 -5.19 -2.33
N ALA A 198 22.70 -5.33 -2.19
CA ALA A 198 23.64 -4.59 -3.01
C ALA A 198 23.58 -5.01 -4.49
N LYS A 199 23.55 -4.02 -5.40
CA LYS A 199 23.82 -4.16 -6.83
C LYS A 199 24.63 -2.94 -7.25
N ASN A 200 25.74 -3.14 -7.95
CA ASN A 200 26.68 -2.06 -8.31
C ASN A 200 27.15 -1.23 -7.09
N ASN A 201 27.42 -1.89 -5.96
CA ASN A 201 27.81 -1.28 -4.69
C ASN A 201 26.78 -0.34 -4.03
N ASP A 202 25.53 -0.34 -4.51
CA ASP A 202 24.43 0.41 -3.90
C ASP A 202 23.38 -0.54 -3.34
N SER A 203 22.91 -0.27 -2.12
CA SER A 203 21.86 -1.02 -1.41
C SER A 203 20.82 -0.09 -0.78
N THR A 204 20.61 1.08 -1.38
CA THR A 204 19.65 2.09 -0.91
C THR A 204 18.22 1.56 -1.08
N ALA A 205 17.53 1.33 0.04
CA ALA A 205 16.18 0.77 0.08
C ALA A 205 15.11 1.80 -0.33
N PHE A 206 15.33 3.08 -0.03
CA PHE A 206 14.48 4.20 -0.45
C PHE A 206 15.29 5.49 -0.52
N SER A 207 14.85 6.44 -1.33
CA SER A 207 15.42 7.79 -1.38
C SER A 207 15.07 8.63 -0.15
N SER A 208 13.88 8.44 0.43
CA SER A 208 13.44 9.08 1.67
C SER A 208 12.43 8.22 2.44
N ILE A 209 12.28 8.48 3.74
CA ILE A 209 11.31 7.80 4.59
C ILE A 209 10.55 8.83 5.44
N ASN A 210 9.22 8.79 5.41
CA ASN A 210 8.35 9.48 6.35
C ASN A 210 7.61 8.49 7.26
N ILE A 211 7.72 8.69 8.58
CA ILE A 211 7.17 7.80 9.60
C ILE A 211 6.04 8.52 10.35
N SER A 212 4.81 8.02 10.23
CA SER A 212 3.61 8.60 10.82
C SER A 212 2.70 7.53 11.46
N GLY A 213 1.67 7.95 12.20
CA GLY A 213 0.63 7.06 12.75
C GLY A 213 0.89 6.55 14.17
N GLY A 214 2.10 6.73 14.72
CA GLY A 214 2.46 6.44 16.10
C GLY A 214 2.74 4.97 16.41
N ASN A 215 2.04 4.04 15.75
CA ASN A 215 2.29 2.60 15.86
C ASN A 215 3.22 2.03 14.77
N SER A 216 3.62 2.86 13.80
CA SER A 216 4.51 2.46 12.70
C SER A 216 5.94 2.21 13.18
N ARG A 217 6.58 1.22 12.56
CA ARG A 217 7.94 0.80 12.90
C ARG A 217 8.77 0.61 11.63
N VAL A 218 9.97 1.18 11.61
CA VAL A 218 10.97 0.93 10.57
C VAL A 218 12.19 0.31 11.22
N LYS A 219 12.72 -0.77 10.65
CA LYS A 219 13.91 -1.48 11.13
C LYS A 219 14.97 -1.55 10.04
N LEU A 220 16.20 -1.16 10.37
CA LEU A 220 17.37 -1.39 9.52
C LEU A 220 17.98 -2.77 9.81
N SER A 221 18.07 -3.61 8.78
CA SER A 221 18.73 -4.92 8.86
C SER A 221 20.09 -4.96 8.15
N GLY A 222 20.35 -4.05 7.21
CA GLY A 222 21.65 -3.89 6.51
C GLY A 222 22.28 -2.50 6.69
N ASP A 223 23.54 -2.37 6.29
CA ASP A 223 24.24 -1.08 6.19
C ASP A 223 23.79 -0.36 4.89
N ASN A 224 23.95 0.98 4.82
CA ASN A 224 23.66 1.81 3.64
C ASN A 224 22.24 1.70 3.05
N GLN A 225 21.25 1.35 3.87
CA GLN A 225 19.86 1.18 3.42
C GLN A 225 19.14 2.52 3.18
N ILE A 226 19.57 3.59 3.85
CA ILE A 226 18.95 4.91 3.79
C ILE A 226 19.98 5.94 4.24
N ILE A 227 19.97 7.13 3.61
CA ILE A 227 20.70 8.29 4.11
C ILE A 227 19.96 8.79 5.37
N PRO A 228 20.60 8.84 6.57
CA PRO A 228 19.90 9.18 7.81
C PRO A 228 19.14 10.50 7.76
N ASP A 229 19.68 11.52 7.09
CA ASP A 229 19.06 12.84 6.95
C ASP A 229 17.78 12.83 6.11
N ASN A 230 17.53 11.77 5.35
CA ASN A 230 16.32 11.61 4.54
C ASN A 230 15.20 10.88 5.30
N VAL A 231 15.36 10.67 6.62
CA VAL A 231 14.32 10.11 7.49
C VAL A 231 13.61 11.24 8.24
N SER A 232 12.28 11.26 8.15
CA SER A 232 11.42 12.26 8.77
C SER A 232 10.30 11.62 9.58
N TRP A 233 9.83 12.34 10.61
CA TRP A 233 8.69 11.93 11.43
C TRP A 233 7.52 12.88 11.17
N GLY A 234 6.41 12.33 10.70
CA GLY A 234 5.17 13.07 10.49
C GLY A 234 4.24 13.01 11.70
N PHE A 235 2.94 13.12 11.45
CA PHE A 235 1.94 13.21 12.52
C PHE A 235 1.95 11.97 13.42
N ARG A 236 2.12 12.21 14.74
CA ARG A 236 2.32 11.18 15.79
C ARG A 236 3.56 10.30 15.62
N GLY A 237 4.40 10.56 14.62
CA GLY A 237 5.67 9.88 14.41
C GLY A 237 5.55 8.35 14.34
N GLY A 238 6.53 7.68 14.92
CA GLY A 238 6.66 6.22 14.98
C GLY A 238 8.08 5.85 15.41
N ILE A 239 8.46 4.59 15.27
CA ILE A 239 9.73 4.08 15.80
C ILE A 239 10.66 3.72 14.65
N PHE A 240 11.86 4.32 14.62
CA PHE A 240 12.95 3.90 13.75
C PHE A 240 14.01 3.15 14.58
N ARG A 241 14.33 1.91 14.20
CA ARG A 241 15.32 1.07 14.91
C ARG A 241 16.51 0.75 14.01
N TYR A 242 17.69 1.10 14.49
CA TYR A 242 18.96 0.64 13.92
C TYR A 242 19.50 -0.57 14.70
N LYS A 243 20.17 -1.50 14.00
CA LYS A 243 20.85 -2.63 14.64
C LYS A 243 22.12 -2.12 15.31
N ARG A 244 22.10 -1.93 16.64
CA ARG A 244 23.30 -1.55 17.40
C ARG A 244 24.37 -2.64 17.23
N LYS A 245 25.48 -2.34 16.54
CA LYS A 245 26.68 -3.19 16.57
C LYS A 245 27.11 -3.22 18.03
N ARG A 246 26.98 -4.38 18.70
CA ARG A 246 27.61 -4.59 20.01
C ARG A 246 29.10 -4.62 19.75
N HIS A 247 29.81 -3.61 20.24
CA HIS A 247 31.26 -3.63 20.38
C HIS A 247 31.64 -4.53 21.56
#